data_AF-A0A257SFN9-F1
#
_entry.id   AF-A0A257SFN9-F1
#
_cell.length_a   1.000
_cell.length_b   1.000
_cell.length_c   1.000
_cell.angle_alpha   90.00
_cell.angle_beta   90.00
_cell.angle_gamma   90.00
#
_symmetry.space_group_name_H-M   'P 1'
#
loop_
_entity.id
_entity.type
_entity.pdbx_description
1 polymer ?
#
loop_
_entity_poly.entity_id
_entity_poly.type
_entity_poly.pdbx_seq_one_letter_code
_entity_poly.pdbx_strand_id
1 'polypeptide(L)' 'SRIALPTLLISAYDDPFLPPDALAAAARVAADNPALSTAFSPKGGHVGFVAGAVPGAPRYHSEDRLMEFFGRYVRSAA' A
#
# COMPACT_ATOMS: atom_id res chain seq x y z
N SER A 1 -10.63 -5.84 13.00
CA SER A 1 -11.30 -4.53 12.76
C SER A 1 -12.76 -4.76 12.35
N ARG A 2 -13.59 -3.71 12.18
CA ARG A 2 -14.99 -3.83 11.67
C ARG A 2 -15.13 -3.56 10.16
N ILE A 3 -14.01 -3.47 9.44
CA ILE A 3 -13.99 -3.20 8.00
C ILE A 3 -14.43 -4.46 7.26
N ALA A 4 -15.50 -4.37 6.47
CA ALA A 4 -16.11 -5.50 5.78
C ALA A 4 -15.92 -5.49 4.25
N LEU A 5 -15.45 -4.38 3.69
CA LEU A 5 -15.18 -4.26 2.26
C LEU A 5 -13.69 -4.43 1.98
N PRO A 6 -13.31 -5.02 0.83
CA PRO A 6 -11.93 -5.09 0.41
C PRO A 6 -11.25 -3.73 0.52
N THR A 7 -10.15 -3.68 1.27
CA THR A 7 -9.42 -2.45 1.57
C THR A 7 -7.92 -2.73 1.50
N LEU A 8 -7.21 -1.90 0.75
CA LEU A 8 -5.75 -1.91 0.70
C LEU A 8 -5.19 -0.86 1.65
N LEU A 9 -4.30 -1.28 2.55
CA LEU A 9 -3.43 -0.41 3.33
C LEU A 9 -2.08 -0.32 2.62
N ILE A 10 -1.62 0.89 2.30
CA ILE A 10 -0.37 1.12 1.57
C ILE A 10 0.44 2.22 2.25
N SER A 11 1.71 1.95 2.56
CA SER A 11 2.62 2.88 3.26
C SER A 11 4.07 2.36 3.25
N ALA A 12 5.03 3.19 3.64
CA ALA A 12 6.44 2.85 3.72
C ALA A 12 6.93 2.90 5.17
N TYR A 13 7.85 2.01 5.55
CA TYR A 13 8.46 2.02 6.88
C TYR A 13 9.38 3.23 7.13
N ASP A 14 9.83 3.92 6.08
CA ASP A 14 10.63 5.14 6.16
C ASP A 14 9.78 6.43 5.99
N ASP A 15 8.45 6.35 6.09
CA ASP A 15 7.59 7.53 6.13
C ASP A 15 7.90 8.39 7.37
N PRO A 16 8.36 9.64 7.23
CA PRO A 16 8.73 10.49 8.36
C PRO A 16 7.56 10.87 9.26
N PHE A 17 6.32 10.67 8.82
CA PHE A 17 5.11 11.00 9.58
C PHE A 17 4.51 9.78 10.31
N LEU A 18 4.97 8.57 10.02
CA LEU A 18 4.42 7.34 10.56
C LEU A 18 5.51 6.46 11.16
N PRO A 19 5.51 6.22 12.48
CA PRO A 19 6.51 5.35 13.10
C PRO A 19 6.37 3.91 12.59
N PRO A 20 7.48 3.18 12.37
CA PRO A 20 7.47 1.80 11.87
C PRO A 20 6.56 0.85 12.67
N ASP A 21 6.51 1.02 13.99
CA ASP A 21 5.70 0.19 14.88
C ASP A 21 4.20 0.33 14.62
N ALA A 22 3.74 1.48 14.10
CA ALA A 22 2.34 1.65 13.71
C ALA A 22 2.00 0.77 12.50
N LEU A 23 2.91 0.63 11.53
CA LEU A 23 2.73 -0.27 10.39
C LEU A 23 2.75 -1.74 10.84
N ALA A 24 3.65 -2.10 11.77
CA ALA A 24 3.69 -3.45 12.32
C ALA A 24 2.39 -3.82 13.05
N ALA A 25 1.84 -2.89 13.85
CA ALA A 25 0.56 -3.08 14.51
C ALA A 25 -0.59 -3.19 13.50
N ALA A 26 -0.61 -2.34 12.47
CA ALA A 26 -1.60 -2.40 11.40
C ALA A 26 -1.54 -3.73 10.63
N ALA A 27 -0.34 -4.23 10.32
CA ALA A 27 -0.14 -5.52 9.66
C ALA A 27 -0.71 -6.68 10.49
N ARG A 28 -0.50 -6.65 11.82
CA ARG A 28 -1.07 -7.66 12.72
C ARG A 28 -2.59 -7.64 12.73
N VAL A 29 -3.21 -6.46 12.79
CA VAL A 29 -4.68 -6.34 12.72
C VAL A 29 -5.22 -6.76 11.34
N ALA A 30 -4.48 -6.49 10.27
CA ALA A 30 -4.87 -6.88 8.91
C ALA A 30 -4.80 -8.40 8.70
N ALA A 31 -3.81 -9.09 9.29
CA ALA A 31 -3.71 -10.54 9.21
C ALA A 31 -4.95 -11.28 9.74
N ASP A 32 -5.64 -10.69 10.72
CA ASP A 32 -6.86 -11.23 11.32
C ASP A 32 -8.15 -10.83 10.58
N ASN A 33 -8.07 -10.07 9.48
CA ASN A 33 -9.24 -9.66 8.70
C ASN A 33 -9.04 -9.88 7.18
N PRO A 34 -9.76 -10.83 6.54
CA PRO A 34 -9.60 -11.13 5.12
C PRO A 34 -10.02 -10.01 4.17
N ALA A 35 -10.79 -9.01 4.65
CA ALA A 35 -11.13 -7.82 3.86
C ALA A 35 -9.96 -6.83 3.79
N LEU A 36 -8.89 -7.01 4.56
CA LEU A 36 -7.72 -6.13 4.58
C LEU A 36 -6.55 -6.77 3.82
N SER A 37 -5.89 -5.97 2.99
CA SER A 37 -4.62 -6.30 2.36
C SER A 37 -3.59 -5.22 2.72
N THR A 38 -2.32 -5.60 2.87
CA THR A 38 -1.23 -4.66 3.16
C THR A 38 -0.19 -4.65 2.04
N ALA A 39 0.18 -3.47 1.58
CA ALA A 39 1.31 -3.22 0.70
C ALA A 39 2.27 -2.27 1.42
N PHE A 40 3.01 -2.80 2.40
CA PHE A 40 4.02 -2.04 3.14
C PHE A 40 5.39 -2.29 2.55
N SER A 41 6.11 -1.23 2.18
CA SER A 41 7.46 -1.36 1.65
C SER A 41 8.52 -0.89 2.67
N PRO A 42 9.77 -1.38 2.58
CA PRO A 42 10.86 -0.88 3.41
C PRO A 42 11.22 0.59 3.14
N LYS A 43 11.01 1.07 1.91
CA LYS A 43 11.46 2.39 1.45
C LYS A 43 10.49 3.03 0.47
N GLY A 44 10.29 4.33 0.61
CA GLY A 44 9.46 5.13 -0.29
C GLY A 44 8.95 6.44 0.27
N GLY A 45 9.14 6.68 1.56
CA GLY A 45 8.70 7.86 2.26
C GLY A 45 7.19 8.09 2.18
N HIS A 46 6.78 9.31 2.48
CA HIS A 46 5.37 9.70 2.53
C HIS A 46 4.67 9.73 1.16
N VAL A 47 5.40 10.12 0.12
CA VAL A 47 4.84 10.40 -1.22
C VAL A 47 4.85 9.19 -2.17
N GLY A 48 4.91 7.97 -1.62
CA GLY A 48 4.57 6.78 -2.40
C GLY A 48 5.69 6.22 -3.27
N PHE A 49 6.82 5.91 -2.64
CA PHE A 49 7.75 4.92 -3.19
C PHE A 49 8.41 5.34 -4.50
N VAL A 50 9.13 6.45 -4.44
CA VAL A 50 9.96 6.90 -5.57
C VAL A 50 11.06 5.86 -5.82
N ALA A 51 10.92 5.13 -6.92
CA ALA A 51 11.98 4.31 -7.49
C ALA A 51 12.34 4.81 -8.89
N GLY A 52 13.49 4.40 -9.41
CA GLY A 52 13.95 4.80 -10.74
C GLY A 52 15.37 5.31 -10.72
N ALA A 53 16.18 4.86 -11.68
CA ALA A 53 17.57 5.27 -11.83
C ALA A 53 17.73 6.57 -12.63
N VAL A 54 16.64 7.08 -13.23
CA VAL A 54 16.65 8.24 -14.14
C VAL A 54 16.14 9.47 -13.39
N PRO A 55 16.99 10.50 -13.20
CA PRO A 55 16.55 11.78 -12.65
C PRO A 55 15.39 12.37 -13.48
N GLY A 56 14.29 12.74 -12.81
CA GLY A 56 13.11 13.30 -13.47
C GLY A 56 12.08 12.30 -13.98
N ALA A 57 12.30 10.98 -13.82
CA ALA A 57 11.34 9.94 -14.17
C ALA A 57 11.07 8.98 -12.99
N PRO A 58 10.44 9.48 -11.90
CA PRO A 58 10.09 8.63 -10.78
C PRO A 58 9.05 7.57 -11.19
N ARG A 59 9.28 6.33 -10.81
CA ARG A 59 8.26 5.28 -10.76
C ARG A 59 7.67 5.26 -9.37
N TYR A 60 6.36 5.46 -9.27
CA TYR A 60 5.62 5.39 -8.02
C TYR A 60 5.03 3.99 -7.86
N HIS A 61 5.64 3.17 -7.02
CA HIS A 61 5.14 1.81 -6.80
C HIS A 61 3.73 1.76 -6.20
N SER A 62 3.26 2.85 -5.58
CA SER A 62 1.91 2.94 -5.02
C SER A 62 0.83 2.78 -6.07
N GLU A 63 0.99 3.40 -7.24
CA GLU A 63 0.03 3.37 -8.34
C GLU A 63 -0.11 1.95 -8.90
N ASP A 64 1.02 1.25 -9.13
CA ASP A 64 1.01 -0.14 -9.60
C ASP A 64 0.24 -1.05 -8.63
N ARG A 65 0.49 -0.91 -7.31
CA ARG A 65 -0.21 -1.70 -6.28
C ARG A 65 -1.69 -1.38 -6.21
N LEU A 66 -2.03 -0.10 -6.39
CA LEU A 66 -3.42 0.37 -6.41
C LEU A 66 -4.17 -0.26 -7.60
N MET A 67 -3.57 -0.22 -8.79
CA MET A 67 -4.16 -0.77 -10.01
C MET A 67 -4.30 -2.29 -9.93
N GLU A 68 -3.30 -3.00 -9.41
CA GLU A 68 -3.38 -4.45 -9.14
C GLU A 68 -4.53 -4.77 -8.17
N PHE A 69 -4.67 -3.98 -7.09
CA PHE A 69 -5.74 -4.17 -6.13
C PHE A 69 -7.12 -3.97 -6.78
N PHE A 70 -7.33 -2.85 -7.48
CA PHE A 70 -8.61 -2.59 -8.14
C PHE A 70 -8.92 -3.60 -9.25
N GLY A 71 -7.92 -4.06 -10.00
CA GLY A 71 -8.08 -5.09 -11.04
C GLY A 71 -8.68 -6.40 -10.52
N ARG A 72 -8.56 -6.70 -9.22
CA ARG A 72 -9.21 -7.87 -8.60
C ARG A 72 -10.72 -7.70 -8.37
N TYR A 73 -11.21 -6.46 -8.35
CA TYR A 73 -12.59 -6.13 -7.95
C TYR A 73 -13.39 -5.39 -9.02
N VAL A 74 -12.72 -4.72 -9.96
CA VAL A 74 -13.36 -4.13 -11.12
C VAL A 74 -13.61 -5.24 -12.14
N ARG A 75 -14.88 -5.54 -12.42
CA ARG A 75 -15.23 -6.32 -13.62
C ARG A 75 -14.98 -5.43 -14.83
N SER A 76 -14.32 -5.96 -15.85
CA SER A 76 -14.22 -5.27 -17.14
C SER A 76 -15.63 -4.90 -17.58
N ALA A 77 -15.87 -3.60 -17.81
CA ALA A 77 -17.02 -3.20 -18.58
C ALA A 77 -16.83 -3.81 -19.98
N ALA A 78 -17.73 -4.73 -20.35
CA ALA A 78 -17.80 -5.26 -21.70
C ALA A 78 -18.34 -4.18 -22.65
#